data_AF-A0A535K0B0-F1
#
_entry.id   AF-A0A535K0B0-F1
#
_cell.length_a   1.000
_cell.length_b   1.000
_cell.length_c   1.000
_cell.angle_alpha   90.00
_cell.angle_beta   90.00
_cell.angle_gamma   90.00
#
_symmetry.space_group_name_H-M   'P 1'
#
loop_
_entity.id
_entity.type
_entity.pdbx_description
1 polymer ?
#
loop_
_entity_poly.entity_id
_entity_poly.type
_entity_poly.pdbx_seq_one_letter_code
_entity_poly.pdbx_strand_id
1 'polypeptide(L)'
;MGSLFLVRLARRGLTPWWISLPLVIAALLVSKITWTDRPQLFTLALFPALLDLLLSGRPGFSRRLLVLPPLFLLWTNLHGGYLLGLVVVAIFAVESVLTNGRRGLPFAATAVACVAVSFVNPAPLELAGAAREDFLHPPRFLTEFLPPDVVTPAGALFAAFVMLVIATALLRGGSLREAMLLAPLLYLAFTAQRQMLFFCFAATAYLGARLTTLAPGGSRPGGSGTTRRTFELPAPVRMPVAIVLVIAALASTFGAPVHPDERAYPAGALDALRVDNGVLLNEYDWGGYLIFNLPERPVFIDGRYVPYLGGVLDDYRALVGLRPGWRDLLDKYKVRELLLRPERPLAVALREDGWRVRSSDQAGRWIVLARP
;
A
#
# COMPACT_ATOMS: atom_id res chain seq x y z
N MET A 1 -4.84 10.42 9.67
CA MET A 1 -4.92 9.43 10.78
C MET A 1 -3.63 8.61 10.95
N GLY A 2 -3.11 7.91 9.92
CA GLY A 2 -1.91 7.07 10.05
C GLY A 2 -0.62 7.79 10.47
N SER A 3 -0.41 9.02 10.01
CA SER A 3 0.76 9.84 10.39
C SER A 3 0.86 10.11 11.89
N LEU A 4 -0.27 10.26 12.60
CA LEU A 4 -0.28 10.45 14.06
C LEU A 4 0.34 9.25 14.79
N PHE A 5 -0.07 8.04 14.41
CA PHE A 5 0.46 6.82 15.00
C PHE A 5 1.91 6.56 14.60
N LEU A 6 2.32 6.90 13.38
CA LEU A 6 3.72 6.87 12.97
C LEU A 6 4.59 7.84 13.76
N VAL A 7 4.11 9.06 14.04
CA VAL A 7 4.81 10.00 14.92
C VAL A 7 4.92 9.46 16.34
N ARG A 8 3.84 8.91 16.89
CA ARG A 8 3.88 8.25 18.22
C ARG A 8 4.90 7.12 18.25
N LEU A 9 4.92 6.30 17.20
CA LEU A 9 5.85 5.20 17.01
C LEU A 9 7.31 5.69 16.96
N ALA A 10 7.58 6.72 16.15
CA ALA A 10 8.89 7.31 15.97
C ALA A 10 9.41 8.05 17.22
N ARG A 11 8.52 8.58 18.06
CA ARG A 11 8.86 9.31 19.30
C ARG A 11 8.94 8.42 20.54
N ARG A 12 8.84 7.09 20.38
CA ARG A 12 8.99 6.14 21.49
C ARG A 12 10.33 6.31 22.18
N GLY A 13 10.34 6.21 23.51
CA GLY A 13 11.57 6.35 24.28
C GLY A 13 12.16 7.76 24.26
N LEU A 14 11.32 8.80 24.05
CA LEU A 14 11.72 10.20 24.00
C LEU A 14 12.67 10.55 22.84
N THR A 15 12.56 9.82 21.72
CA THR A 15 13.31 10.15 20.49
C THR A 15 13.08 11.61 20.09
N PRO A 16 14.16 12.40 19.90
CA PRO A 16 14.07 13.79 19.50
C PRO A 16 13.35 13.97 18.16
N TRP A 17 12.66 15.10 18.00
CA TRP A 17 11.88 15.39 16.79
C TRP A 17 12.74 15.40 15.52
N TRP A 18 14.01 15.81 15.62
CA TRP A 18 14.94 15.85 14.48
C TRP A 18 15.39 14.46 14.01
N ILE A 19 15.18 13.41 14.81
CA ILE A 19 15.33 12.01 14.38
C ILE A 19 13.98 11.46 13.90
N SER A 20 12.93 11.66 14.70
CA SER A 20 11.62 11.06 14.41
C SER A 20 10.95 11.65 13.16
N LEU A 21 11.10 12.95 12.92
CA LEU A 21 10.43 13.65 11.82
C LEU A 21 10.96 13.19 10.44
N PRO A 22 12.28 13.15 10.18
CA PRO A 22 12.78 12.61 8.91
C PRO A 22 12.37 11.16 8.67
N LEU A 23 12.39 10.31 9.70
CA LEU A 23 11.96 8.91 9.58
C LEU A 23 10.48 8.80 9.21
N VAL A 24 9.60 9.58 9.84
CA VAL A 24 8.18 9.60 9.52
C VAL A 24 7.94 10.11 8.10
N ILE A 25 8.60 11.19 7.70
CA ILE A 25 8.48 11.74 6.35
C ILE A 25 8.94 10.70 5.32
N ALA A 26 10.11 10.09 5.52
CA ALA A 26 10.64 9.07 4.60
C ALA A 26 9.69 7.86 4.51
N ALA A 27 9.15 7.39 5.64
CA ALA A 27 8.19 6.29 5.64
C ALA A 27 6.88 6.64 4.92
N LEU A 28 6.37 7.87 5.08
CA LEU A 28 5.19 8.35 4.36
C LEU A 28 5.45 8.48 2.86
N LEU A 29 6.64 8.95 2.46
CA LEU A 29 7.04 9.03 1.05
C LEU A 29 7.11 7.65 0.40
N VAL A 30 7.63 6.63 1.10
CA VAL A 30 7.59 5.24 0.63
C VAL A 30 6.14 4.77 0.48
N SER A 31 5.25 5.11 1.41
CA SER A 31 3.84 4.71 1.34
C SER A 31 3.06 5.33 0.18
N LYS A 32 3.54 6.44 -0.40
CA LYS A 32 2.88 7.18 -1.49
C LYS A 32 2.54 6.29 -2.69
N ILE A 33 3.33 5.25 -2.95
CA ILE A 33 3.08 4.26 -4.01
C ILE A 33 1.70 3.58 -3.90
N THR A 34 1.08 3.62 -2.72
CA THR A 34 -0.23 3.02 -2.43
C THR A 34 -1.34 4.05 -2.22
N TRP A 35 -1.04 5.34 -2.39
CA TRP A 35 -2.02 6.43 -2.21
C TRP A 35 -2.89 6.52 -3.45
N THR A 36 -3.87 5.64 -3.49
CA THR A 36 -4.93 5.58 -4.49
C THR A 36 -6.26 5.61 -3.76
N ASP A 37 -7.33 6.00 -4.44
CA ASP A 37 -8.69 6.04 -3.90
C ASP A 37 -9.27 4.62 -3.73
N ARG A 38 -8.60 3.83 -2.89
CA ARG A 38 -8.87 2.43 -2.61
C ARG A 38 -9.01 2.20 -1.11
N PRO A 39 -9.74 1.15 -0.68
CA PRO A 39 -9.84 0.80 0.74
C PRO A 39 -8.49 0.50 1.42
N GLN A 40 -7.42 0.31 0.66
CA GLN A 40 -6.05 0.16 1.18
C GLN A 40 -5.61 1.35 2.07
N LEU A 41 -6.14 2.55 1.87
CA LEU A 41 -5.86 3.70 2.74
C LEU A 41 -6.23 3.46 4.21
N PHE A 42 -7.25 2.63 4.49
CA PHE A 42 -7.57 2.22 5.86
C PHE A 42 -6.45 1.40 6.49
N THR A 43 -5.79 0.54 5.72
CA THR A 43 -4.62 -0.23 6.18
C THR A 43 -3.43 0.68 6.51
N LEU A 44 -3.22 1.75 5.73
CA LEU A 44 -2.18 2.75 6.02
C LEU A 44 -2.41 3.47 7.37
N ALA A 45 -3.67 3.57 7.81
CA ALA A 45 -4.01 4.15 9.11
C ALA A 45 -3.97 3.12 10.26
N LEU A 46 -4.54 1.94 10.03
CA LEU A 46 -4.73 0.92 11.06
C LEU A 46 -3.43 0.16 11.39
N PHE A 47 -2.54 -0.05 10.42
CA PHE A 47 -1.29 -0.79 10.67
C PHE A 47 -0.32 -0.04 11.62
N PRO A 48 -0.03 1.27 11.44
CA PRO A 48 0.72 2.03 12.45
C PRO A 48 0.03 2.09 13.82
N ALA A 49 -1.31 2.14 13.85
CA ALA A 49 -2.07 2.11 15.10
C ALA A 49 -1.91 0.76 15.82
N LEU A 50 -1.97 -0.35 15.08
CA LEU A 50 -1.70 -1.70 15.59
C LEU A 50 -0.29 -1.78 16.17
N LEU A 51 0.73 -1.34 15.43
CA LEU A 51 2.12 -1.31 15.91
C LEU A 51 2.25 -0.49 17.19
N ASP A 52 1.62 0.69 17.27
CA ASP A 52 1.68 1.51 18.47
C ASP A 52 0.98 0.86 19.67
N LEU A 53 -0.15 0.17 19.47
CA LEU A 53 -0.81 -0.58 20.55
C LEU A 53 0.06 -1.73 21.05
N LEU A 54 0.60 -2.55 20.14
CA LEU A 54 1.38 -3.74 20.46
C LEU A 54 2.73 -3.41 21.08
N LEU A 55 3.49 -2.50 20.49
CA LEU A 55 4.79 -2.09 21.02
C LEU A 55 4.63 -1.32 22.35
N SER A 56 3.45 -0.74 22.64
CA SER A 56 3.16 -0.10 23.93
C SER A 56 2.77 -1.10 25.02
N GLY A 57 2.56 -2.36 24.65
CA GLY A 57 2.18 -3.43 25.55
C GLY A 57 3.31 -3.80 26.51
N ARG A 58 2.94 -4.10 27.75
CA ARG A 58 3.83 -4.72 28.73
C ARG A 58 3.42 -6.19 28.90
N PRO A 59 4.32 -7.08 29.34
CA PRO A 59 3.94 -8.44 29.70
C PRO A 59 2.77 -8.45 30.69
N GLY A 60 1.84 -9.39 30.53
CA GLY A 60 0.61 -9.47 31.31
C GLY A 60 -0.61 -8.82 30.65
N PHE A 61 -1.74 -8.85 31.35
CA PHE A 61 -2.99 -8.27 30.86
C PHE A 61 -2.92 -6.74 30.90
N SER A 62 -3.43 -6.11 29.84
CA SER A 62 -3.62 -4.67 29.77
C SER A 62 -4.97 -4.38 29.11
N ARG A 63 -5.66 -3.33 29.57
CA ARG A 63 -6.88 -2.82 28.91
C ARG A 63 -6.65 -2.47 27.44
N ARG A 64 -5.41 -2.21 27.02
CA ARG A 64 -5.04 -1.97 25.61
C ARG A 64 -5.28 -3.18 24.72
N LEU A 65 -5.12 -4.40 25.26
CA LEU A 65 -5.35 -5.63 24.50
C LEU A 65 -6.83 -5.77 24.10
N LEU A 66 -7.74 -5.24 24.91
CA LEU A 66 -9.18 -5.22 24.60
C LEU A 66 -9.53 -4.36 23.38
N VAL A 67 -8.63 -3.46 22.96
CA VAL A 67 -8.83 -2.62 21.77
C VAL A 67 -8.54 -3.39 20.48
N LEU A 68 -7.73 -4.46 20.55
CA LEU A 68 -7.31 -5.20 19.36
C LEU A 68 -8.49 -5.92 18.67
N PRO A 69 -9.36 -6.69 19.35
CA PRO A 69 -10.46 -7.38 18.65
C PRO A 69 -11.43 -6.41 17.95
N PRO A 70 -11.92 -5.31 18.57
CA PRO A 70 -12.74 -4.32 17.86
C PRO A 70 -12.02 -3.70 16.66
N LEU A 71 -10.71 -3.45 16.76
CA LEU A 71 -9.90 -2.96 15.65
C LEU A 71 -9.87 -3.96 14.49
N PHE A 72 -9.73 -5.27 14.76
CA PHE A 72 -9.75 -6.30 13.72
C PHE A 72 -11.14 -6.54 13.13
N LEU A 73 -12.19 -6.46 13.95
CA LEU A 73 -13.58 -6.51 13.49
C LEU A 73 -13.87 -5.38 12.49
N LEU A 74 -13.36 -4.17 12.76
CA LEU A 74 -13.46 -3.07 11.81
C LEU A 74 -12.57 -3.32 10.57
N TRP A 75 -11.30 -3.66 10.78
CA TRP A 75 -10.32 -3.77 9.69
C TRP A 75 -10.68 -4.86 8.69
N THR A 76 -11.16 -6.02 9.15
CA THR A 76 -11.56 -7.12 8.26
C THR A 76 -12.67 -6.73 7.30
N ASN A 77 -13.53 -5.77 7.68
CA ASN A 77 -14.61 -5.24 6.85
C ASN A 77 -14.17 -4.06 5.95
N LEU A 78 -12.94 -3.56 6.11
CA LEU A 78 -12.41 -2.43 5.34
C LEU A 78 -11.42 -2.86 4.26
N HIS A 79 -10.47 -3.75 4.59
CA HIS A 79 -9.40 -4.11 3.65
C HIS A 79 -8.67 -5.40 4.04
N GLY A 80 -8.24 -6.19 3.04
CA GLY A 80 -7.53 -7.46 3.22
C GLY A 80 -6.18 -7.38 3.96
N GLY A 81 -5.64 -6.17 4.15
CA GLY A 81 -4.44 -5.92 4.96
C GLY A 81 -4.55 -6.35 6.43
N TYR A 82 -5.75 -6.65 6.92
CA TYR A 82 -5.95 -7.22 8.27
C TYR A 82 -5.18 -8.54 8.46
N LEU A 83 -4.99 -9.35 7.41
CA LEU A 83 -4.24 -10.61 7.49
C LEU A 83 -2.79 -10.38 7.93
N LEU A 84 -2.14 -9.35 7.38
CA LEU A 84 -0.81 -8.95 7.82
C LEU A 84 -0.85 -8.46 9.28
N GLY A 85 -1.91 -7.75 9.67
CA GLY A 85 -2.14 -7.39 11.06
C GLY A 85 -2.21 -8.62 11.99
N LEU A 86 -2.91 -9.68 11.59
CA LEU A 86 -3.01 -10.92 12.37
C LEU A 86 -1.65 -11.59 12.54
N VAL A 87 -0.83 -11.60 11.47
CA VAL A 87 0.56 -12.09 11.53
C VAL A 87 1.38 -11.29 12.55
N VAL A 88 1.26 -9.97 12.55
CA VAL A 88 1.95 -9.11 13.53
C VAL A 88 1.46 -9.39 14.96
N VAL A 89 0.15 -9.53 15.18
CA VAL A 89 -0.38 -9.89 16.51
C VAL A 89 0.13 -11.27 16.96
N ALA A 90 0.20 -12.24 16.05
CA ALA A 90 0.73 -13.57 16.32
C ALA A 90 2.22 -13.51 16.71
N ILE A 91 3.03 -12.71 16.03
CA ILE A 91 4.44 -12.47 16.39
C ILE A 91 4.56 -11.98 17.84
N PHE A 92 3.75 -10.99 18.24
CA PHE A 92 3.75 -10.47 19.62
C PHE A 92 3.23 -11.48 20.63
N ALA A 93 2.24 -12.30 20.27
CA ALA A 93 1.73 -13.36 21.14
C ALA A 93 2.79 -14.44 21.38
N VAL A 94 3.41 -14.95 20.32
CA VAL A 94 4.46 -15.98 20.40
C VAL A 94 5.65 -15.45 21.18
N GLU A 95 6.16 -14.26 20.84
CA GLU A 95 7.28 -13.66 21.56
C GLU A 95 6.96 -13.45 23.05
N SER A 96 5.77 -12.95 23.38
CA SER A 96 5.36 -12.70 24.76
C SER A 96 5.26 -13.98 25.58
N VAL A 97 4.76 -15.08 25.00
CA VAL A 97 4.71 -16.40 25.64
C VAL A 97 6.11 -17.00 25.80
N LEU A 98 6.95 -16.95 24.77
CA LEU A 98 8.32 -17.48 24.82
C LEU A 98 9.17 -16.75 25.86
N THR A 99 9.03 -15.43 25.97
CA THR A 99 9.86 -14.61 26.86
C THR A 99 9.30 -14.44 28.27
N ASN A 100 7.97 -14.52 28.46
CA ASN A 100 7.32 -14.22 29.74
C ASN A 100 6.41 -15.36 30.27
N GLY A 101 6.38 -16.52 29.61
CA GLY A 101 5.60 -17.68 30.01
C GLY A 101 4.12 -17.36 30.19
N ARG A 102 3.56 -17.69 31.36
CA ARG A 102 2.13 -17.44 31.70
C ARG A 102 1.72 -15.97 31.57
N ARG A 103 2.63 -15.02 31.78
CA ARG A 103 2.34 -13.58 31.59
C ARG A 103 2.16 -13.21 30.12
N GLY A 104 2.54 -14.06 29.18
CA GLY A 104 2.28 -13.89 27.75
C GLY A 104 0.90 -14.38 27.29
N LEU A 105 0.21 -15.22 28.08
CA LEU A 105 -1.10 -15.77 27.71
C LEU A 105 -2.16 -14.72 27.35
N PRO A 106 -2.21 -13.51 27.96
CA PRO A 106 -3.14 -12.47 27.53
C PRO A 106 -2.94 -12.04 26.08
N PHE A 107 -1.70 -12.01 25.57
CA PHE A 107 -1.46 -11.70 24.16
C PHE A 107 -1.92 -12.85 23.26
N ALA A 108 -1.68 -14.11 23.65
CA ALA A 108 -2.15 -15.28 22.92
C ALA A 108 -3.69 -15.35 22.86
N ALA A 109 -4.36 -15.14 24.00
CA ALA A 109 -5.81 -15.06 24.05
C ALA A 109 -6.35 -13.92 23.18
N THR A 110 -5.67 -12.77 23.18
CA THR A 110 -6.04 -11.63 22.31
C THR A 110 -5.84 -11.96 20.84
N ALA A 111 -4.76 -12.66 20.47
CA ALA A 111 -4.52 -13.12 19.10
C ALA A 111 -5.63 -14.04 18.62
N VAL A 112 -6.02 -15.02 19.45
CA VAL A 112 -7.16 -15.92 19.16
C VAL A 112 -8.46 -15.12 19.01
N ALA A 113 -8.71 -14.14 19.88
CA ALA A 113 -9.88 -13.28 19.76
C ALA A 113 -9.87 -12.46 18.46
N CYS A 114 -8.73 -11.90 18.06
CA CYS A 114 -8.58 -11.18 16.78
C CYS A 114 -8.85 -12.08 15.57
N VAL A 115 -8.38 -13.34 15.60
CA VAL A 115 -8.69 -14.32 14.55
C VAL A 115 -10.19 -14.61 14.54
N ALA A 116 -10.80 -14.88 15.70
CA ALA A 116 -12.21 -15.21 15.81
C ALA A 116 -13.12 -14.09 15.28
N VAL A 117 -12.85 -12.83 15.61
CA VAL A 117 -13.64 -11.70 15.10
C VAL A 117 -13.46 -11.45 13.60
N SER A 118 -12.35 -11.88 13.00
CA SER A 118 -12.18 -11.83 11.54
C SER A 118 -13.17 -12.74 10.80
N PHE A 119 -13.67 -13.81 11.44
CA PHE A 119 -14.72 -14.67 10.86
C PHE A 119 -16.13 -14.08 10.92
N VAL A 120 -16.32 -12.94 11.58
CA VAL A 120 -17.60 -12.19 11.56
C VAL A 120 -17.79 -11.48 10.21
N ASN A 121 -16.72 -11.30 9.43
CA ASN A 121 -16.80 -10.79 8.07
C ASN A 121 -17.70 -11.70 7.20
N PRO A 122 -18.53 -11.15 6.28
CA PRO A 122 -19.42 -11.94 5.43
C PRO A 122 -18.71 -12.89 4.45
N ALA A 123 -17.44 -12.65 4.14
CA ALA A 123 -16.62 -13.44 3.22
C ALA A 123 -15.20 -13.67 3.77
N PRO A 124 -15.06 -14.29 4.96
CA PRO A 124 -13.81 -14.29 5.71
C PRO A 124 -12.73 -15.12 5.01
N LEU A 125 -13.14 -16.20 4.34
CA LEU A 125 -12.25 -17.09 3.60
C LEU A 125 -11.91 -16.58 2.20
N GLU A 126 -12.77 -15.78 1.57
CA GLU A 126 -12.52 -15.25 0.23
C GLU A 126 -11.37 -14.24 0.25
N LEU A 127 -11.35 -13.34 1.25
CA LEU A 127 -10.26 -12.37 1.41
C LEU A 127 -8.92 -13.08 1.70
N ALA A 128 -8.94 -14.15 2.48
CA ALA A 128 -7.77 -14.98 2.73
C ALA A 128 -7.33 -15.73 1.46
N GLY A 129 -8.29 -16.26 0.69
CA GLY A 129 -8.05 -16.91 -0.59
C GLY A 129 -7.44 -15.97 -1.63
N ALA A 130 -7.98 -14.76 -1.77
CA ALA A 130 -7.45 -13.74 -2.66
C ALA A 130 -6.03 -13.28 -2.25
N ALA A 131 -5.79 -13.08 -0.96
CA ALA A 131 -4.46 -12.74 -0.47
C ALA A 131 -3.44 -13.88 -0.70
N ARG A 132 -3.87 -15.14 -0.56
CA ARG A 132 -3.06 -16.32 -0.88
C ARG A 132 -2.72 -16.37 -2.37
N GLU A 133 -3.71 -16.15 -3.23
CA GLU A 133 -3.54 -16.15 -4.68
C GLU A 133 -2.58 -15.06 -5.12
N ASP A 134 -2.74 -13.83 -4.61
CA ASP A 134 -1.83 -12.72 -4.85
C ASP A 134 -0.39 -13.00 -4.43
N PHE A 135 -0.21 -13.78 -3.36
CA PHE A 135 1.10 -14.12 -2.84
C PHE A 135 1.78 -15.23 -3.67
N LEU A 136 1.02 -16.27 -4.07
CA LEU A 136 1.53 -17.41 -4.83
C LEU A 136 1.68 -17.09 -6.33
N HIS A 137 0.74 -16.32 -6.88
CA HIS A 137 0.62 -15.97 -8.29
C HIS A 137 0.49 -14.44 -8.47
N PRO A 138 1.49 -13.65 -8.04
CA PRO A 138 1.40 -12.19 -8.10
C PRO A 138 1.23 -11.70 -9.54
N PRO A 139 0.26 -10.83 -9.85
CA PRO A 139 0.09 -10.19 -11.15
C PRO A 139 1.26 -9.23 -11.47
N ARG A 140 2.41 -9.78 -11.88
CA ARG A 140 3.66 -9.03 -12.17
C ARG A 140 3.57 -8.05 -13.34
N PHE A 141 2.44 -8.02 -14.04
CA PHE A 141 2.16 -6.99 -15.05
C PHE A 141 1.69 -5.67 -14.41
N LEU A 142 1.33 -5.68 -13.13
CA LEU A 142 1.03 -4.49 -12.33
C LEU A 142 2.30 -4.05 -11.58
N THR A 143 2.69 -2.79 -11.74
CA THR A 143 3.91 -2.24 -11.13
C THR A 143 3.93 -2.41 -9.61
N GLU A 144 2.80 -2.27 -8.94
CA GLU A 144 2.69 -2.38 -7.47
C GLU A 144 2.97 -3.80 -6.93
N PHE A 145 2.93 -4.82 -7.80
CA PHE A 145 3.26 -6.21 -7.51
C PHE A 145 4.69 -6.59 -7.91
N LEU A 146 5.46 -5.70 -8.56
CA LEU A 146 6.87 -5.97 -8.85
C LEU A 146 7.72 -5.88 -7.58
N PRO A 147 8.90 -6.53 -7.52
CA PRO A 147 9.85 -6.32 -6.43
C PRO A 147 10.29 -4.84 -6.31
N PRO A 148 10.84 -4.41 -5.15
CA PRO A 148 11.42 -3.09 -4.99
C PRO A 148 12.45 -2.74 -6.08
N ASP A 149 12.28 -1.58 -6.70
CA ASP A 149 13.27 -1.01 -7.62
C ASP A 149 14.02 0.12 -6.94
N VAL A 150 15.26 -0.13 -6.55
CA VAL A 150 16.12 0.80 -5.80
C VAL A 150 16.55 2.04 -6.59
N VAL A 151 16.33 2.06 -7.91
CA VAL A 151 16.60 3.24 -8.75
C VAL A 151 15.45 4.25 -8.65
N THR A 152 14.24 3.79 -8.32
CA THR A 152 13.11 4.70 -8.06
C THR A 152 13.31 5.46 -6.75
N PRO A 153 12.78 6.69 -6.61
CA PRO A 153 12.88 7.44 -5.35
C PRO A 153 12.31 6.68 -4.14
N ALA A 154 11.21 5.95 -4.32
CA ALA A 154 10.60 5.15 -3.26
C ALA A 154 11.47 3.95 -2.87
N GLY A 155 12.02 3.24 -3.86
CA GLY A 155 12.91 2.10 -3.60
C GLY A 155 14.25 2.51 -3.01
N ALA A 156 14.80 3.66 -3.41
CA ALA A 156 16.01 4.22 -2.81
C ALA A 156 15.81 4.56 -1.32
N LEU A 157 14.68 5.18 -0.97
CA LEU A 157 14.31 5.43 0.43
C LEU A 157 14.11 4.13 1.22
N PHE A 158 13.43 3.14 0.63
CA PHE A 158 13.29 1.81 1.24
C PHE A 158 14.67 1.15 1.48
N ALA A 159 15.57 1.19 0.50
CA ALA A 159 16.93 0.67 0.65
C ALA A 159 17.68 1.40 1.78
N ALA A 160 17.52 2.72 1.91
CA ALA A 160 18.10 3.47 3.02
C ALA A 160 17.57 3.01 4.39
N PHE A 161 16.26 2.72 4.51
CA PHE A 161 15.69 2.10 5.72
C PHE A 161 16.34 0.76 6.04
N VAL A 162 16.47 -0.13 5.05
CA VAL A 162 17.09 -1.45 5.21
C VAL A 162 18.54 -1.31 5.69
N MET A 163 19.33 -0.47 5.01
CA MET A 163 20.73 -0.24 5.35
C MET A 163 20.88 0.34 6.76
N LEU A 164 20.00 1.27 7.16
CA LEU A 164 20.05 1.86 8.48
C LEU A 164 19.65 0.87 9.58
N VAL A 165 18.67 0.00 9.31
CA VAL A 165 18.27 -1.08 10.24
C VAL A 165 19.44 -2.05 10.43
N ILE A 166 20.07 -2.50 9.35
CA ILE A 166 21.23 -3.40 9.41
C ILE A 166 22.40 -2.73 10.14
N ALA A 167 22.78 -1.51 9.76
CA ALA A 167 23.87 -0.78 10.39
C ALA A 167 23.65 -0.59 11.90
N THR A 168 22.45 -0.17 12.30
CA THR A 168 22.14 0.02 13.73
C THR A 168 22.00 -1.30 14.49
N ALA A 169 21.55 -2.38 13.84
CA ALA A 169 21.55 -3.73 14.43
C ALA A 169 22.97 -4.26 14.66
N LEU A 170 23.89 -4.05 13.71
CA LEU A 170 25.29 -4.43 13.87
C LEU A 170 26.00 -3.62 14.96
N LEU A 171 25.68 -2.33 15.09
CA LEU A 171 26.32 -1.44 16.07
C LEU A 171 25.76 -1.57 17.48
N ARG A 172 24.46 -1.87 17.63
CA ARG A 172 23.73 -1.79 18.91
C ARG A 172 22.93 -3.04 19.28
N GLY A 173 22.87 -4.02 18.39
CA GLY A 173 22.07 -5.22 18.57
C GLY A 173 20.56 -4.97 18.41
N GLY A 174 19.83 -6.09 18.43
CA GLY A 174 18.38 -6.15 18.41
C GLY A 174 17.86 -7.11 19.47
N SER A 175 16.56 -7.01 19.77
CA SER A 175 15.81 -7.98 20.56
C SER A 175 15.20 -9.05 19.65
N LEU A 176 14.86 -10.21 20.24
CA LEU A 176 14.14 -11.27 19.54
C LEU A 176 12.84 -10.74 18.91
N ARG A 177 12.10 -9.90 19.63
CA ARG A 177 10.87 -9.25 19.12
C ARG A 177 11.12 -8.43 17.86
N GLU A 178 12.17 -7.59 17.87
CA GLU A 178 12.52 -6.75 16.72
C GLU A 178 12.90 -7.62 15.52
N ALA A 179 13.65 -8.71 15.72
CA ALA A 179 13.98 -9.65 14.65
C ALA A 179 12.72 -10.37 14.10
N MET A 180 11.87 -10.89 14.98
CA MET A 180 10.62 -11.58 14.61
C MET A 180 9.63 -10.64 13.91
N LEU A 181 9.69 -9.33 14.15
CA LEU A 181 8.86 -8.34 13.47
C LEU A 181 9.47 -7.88 12.14
N LEU A 182 10.74 -7.45 12.16
CA LEU A 182 11.36 -6.80 11.01
C LEU A 182 11.73 -7.80 9.91
N ALA A 183 12.17 -9.02 10.23
CA ALA A 183 12.62 -9.97 9.22
C ALA A 183 11.48 -10.47 8.30
N PRO A 184 10.30 -10.89 8.81
CA PRO A 184 9.18 -11.27 7.94
C PRO A 184 8.64 -10.09 7.13
N LEU A 185 8.59 -8.89 7.72
CA LEU A 185 8.16 -7.69 7.01
C LEU A 185 9.16 -7.28 5.92
N LEU A 186 10.46 -7.47 6.16
CA LEU A 186 11.50 -7.23 5.16
C LEU A 186 11.39 -8.22 4.00
N TYR A 187 11.19 -9.51 4.30
CA TYR A 187 10.93 -10.51 3.27
C TYR A 187 9.71 -10.12 2.44
N LEU A 188 8.59 -9.79 3.09
CA LEU A 188 7.38 -9.35 2.42
C LEU A 188 7.62 -8.10 1.57
N ALA A 189 8.39 -7.13 2.06
CA ALA A 189 8.76 -5.92 1.32
C ALA A 189 9.52 -6.23 0.02
N PHE A 190 10.36 -7.28 -0.01
CA PHE A 190 11.04 -7.71 -1.23
C PHE A 190 10.12 -8.44 -2.23
N THR A 191 8.97 -8.95 -1.79
CA THR A 191 8.04 -9.65 -2.70
C THR A 191 7.28 -8.70 -3.63
N ALA A 192 6.92 -7.51 -3.15
CA ALA A 192 6.14 -6.52 -3.91
C ALA A 192 6.35 -5.08 -3.39
N GLN A 193 6.40 -4.10 -4.29
CA GLN A 193 6.60 -2.68 -3.97
C GLN A 193 5.58 -2.18 -2.95
N ARG A 194 4.29 -2.52 -3.10
CA ARG A 194 3.25 -2.09 -2.16
C ARG A 194 3.45 -2.57 -0.72
N GLN A 195 4.34 -3.55 -0.50
CA GLN A 195 4.62 -4.09 0.82
C GLN A 195 5.77 -3.35 1.55
N MET A 196 6.57 -2.55 0.85
CA MET A 196 7.70 -1.80 1.42
C MET A 196 7.31 -0.95 2.63
N LEU A 197 6.12 -0.35 2.58
CA LEU A 197 5.63 0.54 3.63
C LEU A 197 5.51 -0.14 4.99
N PHE A 198 5.15 -1.44 5.04
CA PHE A 198 4.96 -2.15 6.31
C PHE A 198 6.28 -2.34 7.04
N PHE A 199 7.33 -2.69 6.29
CA PHE A 199 8.69 -2.70 6.82
C PHE A 199 9.13 -1.32 7.27
N CYS A 200 8.97 -0.28 6.44
CA CYS A 200 9.37 1.08 6.81
C CYS A 200 8.65 1.58 8.08
N PHE A 201 7.36 1.30 8.23
CA PHE A 201 6.59 1.66 9.42
C PHE A 201 7.13 0.96 10.67
N ALA A 202 7.37 -0.35 10.63
CA ALA A 202 7.97 -1.07 11.76
C ALA A 202 9.41 -0.59 12.04
N ALA A 203 10.21 -0.37 10.98
CA ALA A 203 11.58 0.10 11.06
C ALA A 203 11.67 1.50 11.67
N THR A 204 10.69 2.39 11.44
CA THR A 204 10.63 3.71 12.10
C THR A 204 10.67 3.59 13.62
N ALA A 205 9.97 2.61 14.21
CA ALA A 205 9.98 2.36 15.66
C ALA A 205 11.37 1.95 16.16
N TYR A 206 11.98 1.01 15.44
CA TYR A 206 13.29 0.44 15.75
C TYR A 206 14.40 1.50 15.63
N LEU A 207 14.42 2.21 14.51
CA LEU A 207 15.39 3.24 14.18
C LEU A 207 15.31 4.44 15.12
N GLY A 208 14.11 4.90 15.46
CA GLY A 208 13.92 6.01 16.40
C GLY A 208 14.63 5.75 17.73
N ALA A 209 14.41 4.56 18.30
CA ALA A 209 15.07 4.15 19.55
C ALA A 209 16.60 4.03 19.38
N ARG A 210 17.10 3.38 18.32
CA ARG A 210 18.54 3.12 18.15
C ARG A 210 19.35 4.37 17.79
N LEU A 211 18.86 5.20 16.87
CA LEU A 211 19.52 6.43 16.48
C LEU A 211 19.61 7.42 17.64
N THR A 212 18.60 7.46 18.52
CA THR A 212 18.64 8.27 19.75
C THR A 212 19.84 7.87 20.63
N THR A 213 20.15 6.58 20.72
CA THR A 213 21.27 6.10 21.53
C THR A 213 22.64 6.33 20.87
N LEU A 214 22.69 6.58 19.56
CA LEU A 214 23.90 6.90 18.79
C LEU A 214 24.18 8.41 18.73
N ALA A 215 23.16 9.24 18.95
CA ALA A 215 23.30 10.69 18.97
C ALA A 215 24.24 11.16 20.11
N PRO A 216 25.05 12.22 19.90
CA PRO A 216 25.87 12.81 20.96
C PRO A 216 25.02 13.17 22.18
N GLY A 217 25.28 12.53 23.33
CA GLY A 217 24.51 12.72 24.56
C GLY A 217 23.35 11.73 24.80
N GLY A 218 23.21 10.66 24.01
CA GLY A 218 22.22 9.60 24.25
C GLY A 218 22.55 8.71 25.45
N SER A 219 21.77 8.82 26.53
CA SER A 219 21.88 7.91 27.69
C SER A 219 21.32 6.52 27.35
N ARG A 220 21.91 5.45 27.91
CA ARG A 220 21.34 4.09 27.86
C ARG A 220 19.94 4.12 28.49
N PRO A 221 18.94 3.41 27.93
CA PRO A 221 17.66 3.23 28.60
C PRO A 221 17.87 2.35 29.83
N GLY A 222 18.02 2.97 31.00
CA GLY A 222 18.27 2.27 32.28
C GLY A 222 18.96 3.07 33.39
N GLY A 223 19.55 4.24 33.10
CA GLY A 223 20.17 5.10 34.12
C GLY A 223 19.16 6.08 34.73
N SER A 224 18.94 5.99 36.03
CA SER A 224 18.13 6.94 36.80
C SER A 224 18.67 8.37 36.70
N GLY A 225 17.77 9.32 36.44
CA GLY A 225 17.92 10.70 36.92
C GLY A 225 18.88 11.61 36.14
N THR A 226 18.59 11.90 34.88
CA THR A 226 18.88 13.24 34.33
C THR A 226 17.74 13.65 33.38
N THR A 227 16.92 14.60 33.83
CA THR A 227 15.98 15.36 32.99
C THR A 227 16.78 16.18 31.98
N ARG A 228 17.22 15.54 30.90
CA ARG A 228 17.87 16.26 29.80
C ARG A 228 16.80 16.96 28.98
N ARG A 229 16.95 18.29 28.89
CA ARG A 229 16.22 19.16 27.96
C ARG A 229 16.39 18.59 26.54
N THR A 230 15.36 17.88 26.07
CA THR A 230 15.08 17.86 24.64
C THR A 230 15.07 19.33 24.20
N PHE A 231 15.74 19.68 23.10
CA PHE A 231 15.52 20.97 22.45
C PHE A 231 14.08 20.95 21.91
N GLU A 232 13.12 21.12 22.82
CA GLU A 232 11.75 21.41 22.48
C GLU A 232 11.81 22.78 21.82
N LEU A 233 11.21 22.87 20.63
CA LEU A 233 10.96 24.17 20.02
C LEU A 233 10.33 25.06 21.10
N PRO A 234 10.93 26.23 21.40
CA PRO A 234 10.39 27.12 22.41
C PRO A 234 8.90 27.33 22.12
N ALA A 235 8.06 27.42 23.15
CA ALA A 235 6.63 27.68 23.00
C ALA A 235 6.28 28.76 21.94
N PRO A 236 7.04 29.89 21.84
CA PRO A 236 6.78 30.90 20.79
C PRO A 236 7.11 30.46 19.36
N VAL A 237 7.86 29.38 19.13
CA VAL A 237 8.11 28.79 17.79
C VAL A 237 7.15 27.62 17.54
N ARG A 238 6.86 26.83 18.58
CA ARG A 238 5.96 25.68 18.49
C ARG A 238 4.54 26.07 18.12
N MET A 239 4.01 27.15 18.72
CA MET A 239 2.64 27.60 18.45
C MET A 239 2.45 28.10 17.01
N PRO A 240 3.28 29.00 16.46
CA PRO A 240 3.20 29.38 15.05
C PRO A 240 3.37 28.21 14.10
N VAL A 241 4.33 27.30 14.35
CA VAL A 241 4.51 26.11 13.50
C VAL A 241 3.28 25.21 13.55
N ALA A 242 2.71 24.97 14.73
CA ALA A 242 1.49 24.19 14.86
C ALA A 242 0.31 24.85 14.15
N ILE A 243 0.15 26.18 14.30
CA ILE A 243 -0.88 26.96 13.61
C ILE A 243 -0.69 26.89 12.10
N VAL A 244 0.52 27.08 11.58
CA VAL A 244 0.84 26.98 10.15
C VAL A 244 0.55 25.58 9.63
N LEU A 245 0.91 24.52 10.36
CA LEU A 245 0.61 23.15 9.98
C LEU A 245 -0.90 22.85 10.00
N VAL A 246 -1.64 23.40 10.97
CA VAL A 246 -3.10 23.29 11.03
C VAL A 246 -3.75 24.06 9.88
N ILE A 247 -3.32 25.29 9.61
CA ILE A 247 -3.80 26.10 8.48
C ILE A 247 -3.46 25.38 7.17
N ALA A 248 -2.24 24.86 7.00
CA ALA A 248 -1.85 24.12 5.81
C ALA A 248 -2.67 22.82 5.65
N ALA A 249 -2.95 22.11 6.74
CA ALA A 249 -3.81 20.92 6.71
C ALA A 249 -5.26 21.26 6.36
N LEU A 250 -5.81 22.34 6.93
CA LEU A 250 -7.15 22.85 6.61
C LEU A 250 -7.21 23.35 5.16
N ALA A 251 -6.26 24.17 4.74
CA ALA A 251 -6.15 24.66 3.36
C ALA A 251 -5.95 23.51 2.37
N SER A 252 -5.18 22.48 2.73
CA SER A 252 -5.07 21.27 1.91
C SER A 252 -6.37 20.46 1.87
N THR A 253 -7.22 20.55 2.89
CA THR A 253 -8.53 19.87 2.91
C THR A 253 -9.54 20.63 2.05
N PHE A 254 -9.60 21.95 2.19
CA PHE A 254 -10.52 22.81 1.43
C PHE A 254 -10.05 23.10 -0.01
N GLY A 255 -8.74 23.05 -0.24
CA GLY A 255 -8.12 23.19 -1.57
C GLY A 255 -7.82 21.85 -2.23
N ALA A 256 -8.19 20.71 -1.61
CA ALA A 256 -8.12 19.42 -2.27
C ALA A 256 -9.00 19.45 -3.53
N PRO A 257 -8.51 18.97 -4.68
CA PRO A 257 -9.33 18.89 -5.87
C PRO A 257 -10.57 18.03 -5.60
N VAL A 258 -11.74 18.58 -5.89
CA VAL A 258 -13.04 17.90 -5.73
C VAL A 258 -13.34 16.99 -6.94
N HIS A 259 -12.63 17.22 -8.04
CA HIS A 259 -12.72 16.41 -9.26
C HIS A 259 -11.45 15.57 -9.43
N PRO A 260 -11.58 14.33 -9.93
CA PRO A 260 -10.43 13.50 -10.24
C PRO A 260 -9.55 14.15 -11.31
N ASP A 261 -8.24 13.93 -11.25
CA ASP A 261 -7.34 14.33 -12.34
C ASP A 261 -7.54 13.38 -13.53
N GLU A 262 -8.20 13.87 -14.57
CA GLU A 262 -8.53 13.07 -15.74
C GLU A 262 -7.47 13.12 -16.86
N ARG A 263 -6.36 13.84 -16.66
CA ARG A 263 -5.37 14.11 -17.73
C ARG A 263 -4.74 12.86 -18.35
N ALA A 264 -4.71 11.76 -17.59
CA ALA A 264 -4.15 10.48 -18.03
C ALA A 264 -5.15 9.61 -18.83
N TYR A 265 -6.42 10.02 -18.93
CA TYR A 265 -7.48 9.25 -19.58
C TYR A 265 -7.83 9.81 -20.98
N PRO A 266 -8.39 8.97 -21.87
CA PRO A 266 -8.71 9.35 -23.23
C PRO A 266 -10.05 10.09 -23.33
N ALA A 267 -10.19 11.24 -22.67
CA ALA A 267 -11.45 11.99 -22.64
C ALA A 267 -11.99 12.33 -24.04
N GLY A 268 -11.10 12.67 -24.97
CA GLY A 268 -11.46 12.95 -26.37
C GLY A 268 -11.94 11.73 -27.17
N ALA A 269 -11.82 10.51 -26.64
CA ALA A 269 -12.35 9.31 -27.28
C ALA A 269 -13.84 9.07 -26.97
N LEU A 270 -14.39 9.70 -25.92
CA LEU A 270 -15.74 9.43 -25.44
C LEU A 270 -16.80 9.65 -26.53
N ASP A 271 -16.74 10.77 -27.26
CA ASP A 271 -17.69 11.07 -28.32
C ASP A 271 -17.64 10.05 -29.47
N ALA A 272 -16.44 9.54 -29.79
CA ALA A 272 -16.28 8.50 -30.80
C ALA A 272 -16.88 7.17 -30.35
N LEU A 273 -16.79 6.84 -29.06
CA LEU A 273 -17.24 5.58 -28.46
C LEU A 273 -18.73 5.54 -28.11
N ARG A 274 -19.42 6.69 -28.09
CA ARG A 274 -20.90 6.76 -27.92
C ARG A 274 -21.64 6.03 -29.03
N VAL A 275 -21.07 5.97 -30.23
CA VAL A 275 -21.63 5.17 -31.33
C VAL A 275 -21.18 3.74 -31.13
N ASP A 276 -22.10 2.88 -30.71
CA ASP A 276 -21.85 1.45 -30.53
C ASP A 276 -21.53 0.78 -31.87
N ASN A 277 -20.28 0.30 -32.01
CA ASN A 277 -19.83 -0.47 -33.16
C ASN A 277 -19.57 -1.95 -32.83
N GLY A 278 -20.14 -2.49 -31.75
CA GLY A 278 -19.93 -3.85 -31.25
C GLY A 278 -18.94 -3.90 -30.09
N VAL A 279 -18.31 -5.06 -29.87
CA VAL A 279 -17.44 -5.26 -28.69
C VAL A 279 -16.20 -4.36 -28.76
N LEU A 280 -16.05 -3.51 -27.73
CA LEU A 280 -14.92 -2.59 -27.53
C LEU A 280 -13.81 -3.27 -26.74
N LEU A 281 -12.64 -3.45 -27.32
CA LEU A 281 -11.41 -3.81 -26.61
C LEU A 281 -10.69 -2.53 -26.15
N ASN A 282 -10.86 -2.20 -24.87
CA ASN A 282 -10.23 -1.02 -24.26
C ASN A 282 -8.94 -1.34 -23.50
N GLU A 283 -8.12 -0.32 -23.27
CA GLU A 283 -6.95 -0.41 -22.39
C GLU A 283 -7.37 -0.71 -20.96
N TYR A 284 -6.66 -1.64 -20.30
CA TYR A 284 -6.89 -2.06 -18.92
C TYR A 284 -7.01 -0.90 -17.94
N ASP A 285 -6.07 0.06 -18.02
CA ASP A 285 -6.02 1.22 -17.14
C ASP A 285 -7.19 2.20 -17.35
N TRP A 286 -7.89 2.11 -18.49
CA TRP A 286 -8.97 3.04 -18.85
C TRP A 286 -10.37 2.46 -18.62
N GLY A 287 -10.50 1.15 -18.32
CA GLY A 287 -11.82 0.52 -18.18
C GLY A 287 -12.68 1.15 -17.07
N GLY A 288 -12.10 1.47 -15.92
CA GLY A 288 -12.83 2.14 -14.83
C GLY A 288 -13.30 3.55 -15.21
N TYR A 289 -12.49 4.28 -15.97
CA TYR A 289 -12.85 5.60 -16.49
C TYR A 289 -14.02 5.53 -17.49
N LEU A 290 -14.01 4.52 -18.37
CA LEU A 290 -15.09 4.28 -19.32
C LEU A 290 -16.39 3.85 -18.61
N ILE A 291 -16.31 2.99 -17.60
CA ILE A 291 -17.49 2.63 -16.78
C ILE A 291 -18.12 3.87 -16.14
N PHE A 292 -17.30 4.82 -15.68
CA PHE A 292 -17.78 6.04 -15.04
C PHE A 292 -18.40 7.05 -16.01
N ASN A 293 -17.77 7.26 -17.17
CA ASN A 293 -18.17 8.31 -18.12
C ASN A 293 -19.08 7.83 -19.27
N LEU A 294 -19.12 6.52 -19.52
CA LEU A 294 -19.88 5.89 -20.60
C LEU A 294 -20.48 4.55 -20.11
N PRO A 295 -21.30 4.55 -19.03
CA PRO A 295 -21.82 3.33 -18.40
C PRO A 295 -22.66 2.44 -19.33
N GLU A 296 -23.24 3.02 -20.38
CA GLU A 296 -23.98 2.32 -21.41
C GLU A 296 -23.10 1.48 -22.35
N ARG A 297 -21.77 1.71 -22.36
CA ARG A 297 -20.81 1.00 -23.21
C ARG A 297 -20.07 -0.06 -22.39
N PRO A 298 -20.34 -1.36 -22.60
CA PRO A 298 -19.60 -2.42 -21.92
C PRO A 298 -18.12 -2.35 -22.26
N VAL A 299 -17.28 -2.38 -21.22
CA VAL A 299 -15.82 -2.50 -21.36
C VAL A 299 -15.41 -3.96 -21.47
N PHE A 300 -14.32 -4.23 -22.19
CA PHE A 300 -13.73 -5.57 -22.24
C PHE A 300 -13.07 -5.95 -20.92
N ILE A 301 -12.39 -4.99 -20.29
CA ILE A 301 -11.64 -5.19 -19.06
C ILE A 301 -11.51 -3.86 -18.30
N ASP A 302 -11.31 -3.93 -16.98
CA ASP A 302 -11.04 -2.77 -16.14
C ASP A 302 -9.98 -3.07 -15.07
N GLY A 303 -9.57 -2.03 -14.32
CA GLY A 303 -8.52 -2.07 -13.31
C GLY A 303 -8.73 -3.04 -12.13
N ARG A 304 -9.90 -3.69 -12.02
CA ARG A 304 -10.16 -4.79 -11.08
C ARG A 304 -9.68 -6.10 -11.69
N TYR A 305 -8.40 -6.45 -11.56
CA TYR A 305 -7.87 -7.69 -12.17
C TYR A 305 -8.49 -8.99 -11.59
N VAL A 306 -8.90 -9.00 -10.31
CA VAL A 306 -9.36 -10.22 -9.61
C VAL A 306 -10.52 -10.93 -10.34
N PRO A 307 -11.60 -10.24 -10.75
CA PRO A 307 -12.67 -10.82 -11.58
C PRO A 307 -12.22 -11.45 -12.90
N TYR A 308 -11.05 -11.07 -13.44
CA TYR A 308 -10.57 -11.50 -14.76
C TYR A 308 -9.51 -12.61 -14.69
N LEU A 309 -9.11 -13.04 -13.49
CA LEU A 309 -8.11 -14.09 -13.29
C LEU A 309 -8.56 -15.43 -13.89
N GLY A 310 -7.61 -16.18 -14.45
CA GLY A 310 -7.83 -17.54 -14.97
C GLY A 310 -8.54 -17.62 -16.33
N GLY A 311 -8.67 -16.50 -17.05
CA GLY A 311 -9.29 -16.48 -18.38
C GLY A 311 -9.06 -15.16 -19.13
N VAL A 312 -10.03 -14.24 -19.01
CA VAL A 312 -10.09 -13.00 -19.81
C VAL A 312 -8.83 -12.16 -19.69
N LEU A 313 -8.19 -12.10 -18.52
CA LEU A 313 -6.97 -11.33 -18.33
C LEU A 313 -5.78 -11.86 -19.16
N ASP A 314 -5.64 -13.18 -19.27
CA ASP A 314 -4.56 -13.77 -20.07
C ASP A 314 -4.84 -13.62 -21.56
N ASP A 315 -6.10 -13.76 -21.97
CA ASP A 315 -6.53 -13.47 -23.34
C ASP A 315 -6.32 -11.99 -23.69
N TYR A 316 -6.64 -11.05 -22.80
CA TYR A 316 -6.36 -9.63 -22.96
C TYR A 316 -4.87 -9.38 -23.19
N ARG A 317 -4.01 -9.99 -22.37
CA ARG A 317 -2.55 -9.85 -22.47
C ARG A 317 -2.01 -10.48 -23.77
N ALA A 318 -2.60 -11.56 -24.22
CA ALA A 318 -2.28 -12.18 -25.50
C ALA A 318 -2.65 -11.26 -26.66
N LEU A 319 -3.84 -10.65 -26.62
CA LEU A 319 -4.32 -9.67 -27.59
C LEU A 319 -3.36 -8.46 -27.65
N VAL A 320 -3.23 -7.68 -26.58
CA VAL A 320 -2.45 -6.43 -26.62
C VAL A 320 -0.95 -6.64 -26.84
N GLY A 321 -0.45 -7.84 -26.51
CA GLY A 321 0.94 -8.25 -26.71
C GLY A 321 1.23 -8.99 -28.00
N LEU A 322 0.25 -9.14 -28.93
CA LEU A 322 0.40 -9.92 -30.17
C LEU A 322 0.96 -11.35 -29.97
N ARG A 323 0.53 -12.04 -28.91
CA ARG A 323 0.95 -13.43 -28.67
C ARG A 323 0.28 -14.38 -29.69
N PRO A 324 0.83 -15.59 -29.91
CA PRO A 324 0.20 -16.59 -30.77
C PRO A 324 -1.30 -16.78 -30.46
N GLY A 325 -2.13 -16.86 -31.49
CA GLY A 325 -3.59 -17.00 -31.36
C GLY A 325 -4.36 -15.68 -31.19
N TRP A 326 -3.71 -14.50 -31.24
CA TRP A 326 -4.39 -13.21 -31.05
C TRP A 326 -5.53 -12.95 -32.06
N ARG A 327 -5.41 -13.42 -33.31
CA ARG A 327 -6.48 -13.31 -34.31
C ARG A 327 -7.71 -14.13 -33.92
N ASP A 328 -7.50 -15.37 -33.51
CA ASP A 328 -8.57 -16.25 -33.03
C ASP A 328 -9.25 -15.65 -31.79
N LEU A 329 -8.50 -14.97 -30.92
CA LEU A 329 -9.05 -14.26 -29.77
C LEU A 329 -9.91 -13.06 -30.19
N LEU A 330 -9.48 -12.26 -31.18
CA LEU A 330 -10.31 -11.16 -31.70
C LEU A 330 -11.65 -11.68 -32.24
N ASP A 331 -11.62 -12.81 -32.94
CA ASP A 331 -12.83 -13.43 -33.49
C ASP A 331 -13.68 -14.11 -32.41
N LYS A 332 -13.07 -14.81 -31.45
CA LYS A 332 -13.72 -15.41 -30.27
C LYS A 332 -14.54 -14.37 -29.51
N TYR A 333 -13.95 -13.20 -29.25
CA TYR A 333 -14.59 -12.11 -28.53
C TYR A 333 -15.43 -11.20 -29.44
N LYS A 334 -15.41 -11.42 -30.76
CA LYS A 334 -16.10 -10.61 -31.76
C LYS A 334 -15.75 -9.12 -31.61
N VAL A 335 -14.47 -8.83 -31.36
CA VAL A 335 -13.98 -7.46 -31.21
C VAL A 335 -14.20 -6.70 -32.52
N ARG A 336 -14.85 -5.56 -32.42
CA ARG A 336 -15.17 -4.69 -33.55
C ARG A 336 -14.55 -3.32 -33.45
N GLU A 337 -14.20 -2.90 -32.24
CA GLU A 337 -13.62 -1.60 -31.95
C GLU A 337 -12.52 -1.72 -30.90
N LEU A 338 -11.49 -0.86 -30.99
CA LEU A 338 -10.42 -0.79 -30.01
C LEU A 338 -10.29 0.64 -29.49
N LEU A 339 -9.99 0.78 -28.20
CA LEU A 339 -9.46 1.99 -27.60
C LEU A 339 -8.17 1.62 -26.86
N LEU A 340 -7.02 1.84 -27.49
CA LEU A 340 -5.71 1.48 -26.94
C LEU A 340 -4.72 2.64 -27.03
N ARG A 341 -3.58 2.51 -26.36
CA ARG A 341 -2.43 3.39 -26.63
C ARG A 341 -1.88 3.10 -28.04
N PRO A 342 -1.49 4.11 -28.83
CA PRO A 342 -1.08 3.92 -30.22
C PRO A 342 0.14 3.00 -30.40
N GLU A 343 1.01 2.95 -29.39
CA GLU A 343 2.22 2.12 -29.36
C GLU A 343 1.97 0.66 -28.98
N ARG A 344 0.72 0.27 -28.63
CA ARG A 344 0.41 -1.13 -28.35
C ARG A 344 0.68 -1.98 -29.60
N PRO A 345 1.39 -3.11 -29.48
CA PRO A 345 1.65 -4.00 -30.61
C PRO A 345 0.39 -4.30 -31.43
N LEU A 346 -0.73 -4.63 -30.76
CA LEU A 346 -2.01 -4.89 -31.43
C LEU A 346 -2.54 -3.69 -32.23
N ALA A 347 -2.43 -2.48 -31.70
CA ALA A 347 -2.89 -1.28 -32.38
C ALA A 347 -2.09 -1.01 -33.66
N VAL A 348 -0.77 -1.27 -33.61
CA VAL A 348 0.11 -1.17 -34.79
C VAL A 348 -0.26 -2.21 -35.84
N ALA A 349 -0.34 -3.48 -35.45
CA ALA A 349 -0.65 -4.57 -36.38
C ALA A 349 -2.01 -4.42 -37.06
N LEU A 350 -3.05 -4.02 -36.33
CA LEU A 350 -4.39 -3.87 -36.91
C LEU A 350 -4.49 -2.72 -37.91
N ARG A 351 -3.71 -1.65 -37.74
CA ARG A 351 -3.62 -0.57 -38.73
C ARG A 351 -3.03 -1.06 -40.05
N GLU A 352 -2.06 -1.98 -39.99
CA GLU A 352 -1.48 -2.61 -41.17
C GLU A 352 -2.46 -3.65 -41.78
N ASP A 353 -3.27 -4.30 -40.94
CA ASP A 353 -4.29 -5.30 -41.31
C ASP A 353 -5.64 -4.66 -41.77
N GLY A 354 -5.62 -3.40 -42.19
CA GLY A 354 -6.76 -2.72 -42.82
C GLY A 354 -7.84 -2.17 -41.87
N TRP A 355 -7.63 -2.16 -40.56
CA TRP A 355 -8.55 -1.48 -39.63
C TRP A 355 -8.50 0.04 -39.81
N ARG A 356 -9.67 0.67 -39.74
CA ARG A 356 -9.80 2.12 -39.96
C ARG A 356 -9.65 2.89 -38.67
N VAL A 357 -8.88 3.98 -38.70
CA VAL A 357 -8.79 4.94 -37.60
C VAL A 357 -10.06 5.78 -37.58
N ARG A 358 -10.87 5.65 -36.52
CA ARG A 358 -12.09 6.46 -36.34
C ARG A 358 -11.79 7.77 -35.62
N SER A 359 -10.88 7.73 -34.64
CA SER A 359 -10.48 8.89 -33.85
C SER A 359 -9.10 8.65 -33.24
N SER A 360 -8.36 9.71 -32.96
CA SER A 360 -7.04 9.62 -32.31
C SER A 360 -6.67 10.93 -31.62
N ASP A 361 -5.85 10.83 -30.59
CA ASP A 361 -5.26 12.00 -29.92
C ASP A 361 -4.17 12.65 -30.79
N GLN A 362 -4.17 13.98 -30.91
CA GLN A 362 -3.08 14.70 -31.57
C GLN A 362 -1.75 14.55 -30.82
N ALA A 363 -1.81 14.42 -29.50
CA ALA A 363 -0.63 14.17 -28.67
C ALA A 363 -0.20 12.69 -28.66
N GLY A 364 -0.87 11.81 -29.42
CA GLY A 364 -0.48 10.41 -29.57
C GLY A 364 -0.70 9.53 -28.33
N ARG A 365 -1.62 9.90 -27.42
CA ARG A 365 -1.86 9.14 -26.17
C ARG A 365 -2.88 8.01 -26.32
N TRP A 366 -3.80 8.11 -27.28
CA TRP A 366 -4.83 7.10 -27.52
C TRP A 366 -5.25 7.07 -28.99
N ILE A 367 -5.78 5.92 -29.42
CA ILE A 367 -6.33 5.70 -30.75
C ILE A 367 -7.59 4.84 -30.67
N VAL A 368 -8.58 5.17 -31.51
CA VAL A 368 -9.79 4.38 -31.74
C VAL A 368 -9.73 3.75 -33.14
N LEU A 369 -9.72 2.43 -33.19
CA LEU A 369 -9.74 1.64 -34.42
C LEU A 369 -11.05 0.89 -34.55
N ALA A 370 -11.57 0.76 -35.78
CA ALA A 370 -12.72 -0.09 -36.07
C ALA A 370 -12.42 -1.12 -37.15
N ARG A 371 -13.01 -2.30 -37.00
CA ARG A 371 -12.91 -3.39 -37.95
C ARG A 371 -13.57 -2.97 -39.27
N PRO A 372 -12.96 -3.26 -40.44
CA PRO A 372 -13.48 -2.84 -41.74
C PRO A 372 -14.85 -3.44 -42.07
#